data_AF-A0A7Z0BB39-F1
#
_entry.id   AF-A0A7Z0BB39-F1
#
_cell.length_a   1.000
_cell.length_b   1.000
_cell.length_c   1.000
_cell.angle_alpha   90.00
_cell.angle_beta   90.00
_cell.angle_gamma   90.00
#
_symmetry.space_group_name_H-M   'P 1'
#
loop_
_entity.id
_entity.type
_entity.pdbx_description
1 polymer ?
#
loop_
_entity_poly.entity_id
_entity_poly.type
_entity_poly.pdbx_seq_one_letter_code
_entity_poly.pdbx_strand_id
1 'polypeptide(L)' 'MDMPVTEEQIRTLAFYLWEQDGSPDGRAEEYWQKARQQLDGQDAESTLQQTEAGL' A
#
# COMPACT_ATOMS: atom_id res chain seq x y z
N MET A 1 8.25 10.37 -12.27
CA MET A 1 6.88 10.21 -12.78
C MET A 1 6.07 9.93 -11.54
N ASP A 2 5.21 10.86 -11.13
CA ASP A 2 4.27 10.66 -10.02
C ASP A 2 3.38 9.49 -10.45
N MET A 3 3.66 8.30 -9.91
CA MET A 3 2.93 7.09 -10.26
C MET A 3 1.79 7.00 -9.26
N PRO A 4 0.57 7.43 -9.64
CA PRO A 4 -0.55 7.38 -8.73
C PRO A 4 -0.73 5.92 -8.26
N VAL A 5 -1.04 5.76 -6.99
CA VAL A 5 -1.38 4.47 -6.39
C VAL A 5 -2.28 3.67 -7.32
N THR A 6 -1.76 2.56 -7.84
CA THR A 6 -2.53 1.69 -8.72
C THR A 6 -3.34 0.68 -7.91
N GLU A 7 -4.45 0.22 -8.48
CA GLU A 7 -5.27 -0.84 -7.90
C GLU A 7 -4.46 -2.12 -7.65
N GLU A 8 -3.40 -2.36 -8.43
CA GLU A 8 -2.48 -3.48 -8.27
C GLU A 8 -1.65 -3.38 -6.98
N GLN A 9 -1.19 -2.17 -6.63
CA GLN A 9 -0.50 -1.91 -5.37
C GLN A 9 -1.45 -2.11 -4.18
N ILE A 10 -2.67 -1.59 -4.29
CA ILE A 10 -3.72 -1.75 -3.27
C ILE A 10 -4.00 -3.23 -3.06
N ARG A 11 -4.17 -4.00 -4.14
CA ARG A 11 -4.41 -5.44 -4.09
C ARG A 11 -3.29 -6.20 -3.41
N THR A 12 -2.04 -5.88 -3.77
CA THR A 12 -0.85 -6.54 -3.22
C THR A 12 -0.75 -6.29 -1.72
N LEU A 13 -0.91 -5.04 -1.30
CA LEU A 13 -0.85 -4.67 0.11
C LEU A 13 -2.03 -5.23 0.90
N ALA A 14 -3.24 -5.20 0.34
CA ALA A 14 -4.43 -5.77 0.96
C ALA A 14 -4.30 -7.28 1.17
N PHE A 15 -3.80 -7.99 0.16
CA PHE A 15 -3.55 -9.42 0.24
C PHE A 15 -2.49 -9.75 1.30
N TYR A 16 -1.40 -8.98 1.33
CA TYR A 16 -0.34 -9.15 2.33
C TYR A 16 -0.84 -8.94 3.76
N LEU A 17 -1.59 -7.85 3.99
CA LEU A 17 -2.19 -7.57 5.30
C LEU A 17 -3.20 -8.67 5.70
N TRP A 18 -3.99 -9.16 4.75
CA TRP A 18 -4.98 -10.20 4.98
C TRP A 18 -4.34 -11.55 5.31
N GLU A 19 -3.29 -11.97 4.57
CA GLU A 19 -2.54 -13.19 4.87
C GLU A 19 -1.84 -13.09 6.23
N GLN A 20 -1.27 -11.94 6.57
CA GLN A 20 -0.58 -11.74 7.84
C GLN A 20 -1.51 -11.90 9.06
N ASP A 21 -2.78 -11.52 8.92
CA ASP A 21 -3.83 -11.67 9.94
C ASP A 21 -4.48 -13.08 9.95
N GLY A 22 -4.01 -14.01 9.10
CA GLY A 22 -4.49 -15.39 9.06
C GLY A 22 -5.68 -15.60 8.13
N SER A 23 -5.84 -14.75 7.12
CA SER A 23 -6.86 -14.86 6.08
C SER A 23 -8.30 -14.95 6.62
N PRO A 24 -8.74 -13.99 7.47
CA PRO A 24 -10.10 -13.98 7.99
C PRO A 24 -11.12 -13.79 6.85
N ASP A 25 -12.07 -14.73 6.76
CA ASP A 25 -13.15 -14.69 5.76
C ASP A 25 -14.09 -13.51 6.05
N GLY A 26 -14.52 -12.80 4.99
CA GLY A 26 -15.38 -11.62 5.09
C GLY A 26 -14.69 -10.30 5.50
N ARG A 27 -13.38 -10.28 5.78
CA ARG A 27 -12.64 -9.04 6.09
C ARG A 27 -11.78 -8.50 4.95
N ALA A 28 -11.78 -9.16 3.80
CA ALA A 28 -10.96 -8.75 2.66
C ALA A 28 -11.22 -7.30 2.20
N GLU A 29 -12.47 -6.83 2.26
CA GLU A 29 -12.82 -5.44 1.92
C GLU A 29 -12.25 -4.41 2.92
N GLU A 30 -12.20 -4.73 4.21
CA GLU A 30 -11.56 -3.88 5.22
C GLU A 30 -10.06 -3.72 4.95
N TYR A 31 -9.38 -4.82 4.62
CA TYR A 31 -7.96 -4.80 4.27
C TYR A 31 -7.69 -4.06 2.96
N TRP A 32 -8.61 -4.18 1.99
CA TRP A 32 -8.54 -3.41 0.75
C TRP A 32 -8.63 -1.90 0.99
N GLN A 33 -9.58 -1.45 1.81
CA GLN A 33 -9.69 -0.03 2.14
C GLN A 33 -8.52 0.49 2.98
N LYS A 34 -8.00 -0.31 3.92
CA LYS A 34 -6.77 0.02 4.67
C LYS A 34 -5.56 0.17 3.75
N ALA A 35 -5.38 -0.76 2.83
CA ALA A 35 -4.28 -0.73 1.88
C ALA A 35 -4.33 0.51 0.99
N ARG A 36 -5.52 0.85 0.49
CA ARG A 36 -5.74 2.07 -0.30
C ARG A 36 -5.37 3.33 0.48
N GLN A 37 -5.86 3.47 1.70
CA GLN A 37 -5.54 4.64 2.53
C GLN A 37 -4.05 4.73 2.90
N GLN A 38 -3.38 3.60 3.15
CA GLN A 38 -1.95 3.59 3.43
C GLN A 38 -1.11 4.00 2.23
N LEU A 39 -1.47 3.57 1.03
CA LEU A 39 -0.73 3.95 -0.19
C LEU A 39 -1.00 5.42 -0.55
N ASP A 40 -2.27 5.85 -0.46
CA ASP A 40 -2.67 7.25 -0.72
C ASP A 40 -1.94 8.25 0.22
N GLY A 41 -1.67 7.84 1.47
CA GLY A 41 -0.89 8.63 2.43
C GLY A 41 0.64 8.53 2.28
N GLN A 42 1.17 7.41 1.78
CA GLN A 42 2.63 7.18 1.67
C GLN A 42 3.27 7.78 0.42
N ASP A 43 2.51 8.03 -0.65
CA ASP A 43 3.01 8.71 -1.87
C ASP A 43 3.60 10.11 -1.57
N ALA A 44 3.06 10.79 -0.55
CA ALA A 44 3.56 12.08 -0.10
C ALA A 44 4.92 12.02 0.61
N GLU A 45 5.25 10.90 1.26
CA GLU A 45 6.46 10.77 2.11
C GLU A 45 7.56 9.91 1.48
N SER A 46 7.23 8.88 0.70
CA SER A 46 8.21 7.98 0.07
C SER A 46 9.03 8.63 -1.05
N THR A 47 8.52 9.70 -1.67
CA THR A 47 9.22 10.41 -2.75
C THR A 47 10.45 11.17 -2.24
N LEU A 48 10.52 11.49 -0.94
CA LEU A 48 11.60 12.29 -0.36
C LEU A 48 12.82 11.46 0.06
N GLN A 49 12.72 10.15 0.21
CA GLN A 49 13.81 9.32 0.76
C GLN A 49 14.64 8.56 -0.28
N GLN A 50 14.27 8.61 -1.56
CA GLN A 50 14.96 7.86 -2.63
C GLN A 50 15.99 8.66 -3.45
N THR A 51 16.24 9.94 -3.15
CA THR A 51 17.13 10.80 -3.98
C THR A 51 18.45 11.22 -3.32
N GLU A 52 18.75 10.84 -2.08
CA GLU A 52 19.96 11.32 -1.37
C GLU A 52 21.12 10.32 -1.21
N ALA A 53 21.00 9.06 -1.65
CA ALA A 53 22.08 8.07 -1.59
C ALA A 53 23.00 8.08 -2.83
N GLY A 54 23.40 9.26 -3.29
CA GLY A 54 24.20 9.41 -4.50
C GLY A 54 24.89 10.77 -4.64
N LEU A 55 25.74 11.13 -3.67
CA LEU A 55 26.80 12.13 -3.83
C LEU A 55 28.10 11.64 -3.20
#